data_AF-A0A1D8TNT7-F1
#
_entry.id   AF-A0A1D8TNT7-F1
#
_cell.length_a   1.000
_cell.length_b   1.000
_cell.length_c   1.000
_cell.angle_alpha   90.00
_cell.angle_beta   90.00
_cell.angle_gamma   90.00
#
_symmetry.space_group_name_H-M   'P 1'
#
loop_
_entity.id
_entity.type
_entity.pdbx_description
1 polymer ?
#
loop_
_entity_poly.entity_id
_entity_poly.type
_entity_poly.pdbx_seq_one_letter_code
_entity_poly.pdbx_strand_id
1 'polypeptide(L)'
;MDQITVPRNDREARIWGMLCHLSSLLWIPLLIMGLPIPLANLAGPLMIWLNKRNKYRFVKVHGKESINFQISITLYATIILTIFTAFAWAFFILIGGIKGFDRNSWLELFKLIEFWLWCLASILGIIDSLLVTMASIAAQYGRVYRYPFTLRFLK
;
A
#
# COMPACT_ATOMS: atom_id res chain seq x y z
N MET A 1 23.98 -2.59 13.86
CA MET A 1 22.97 -1.53 13.70
C MET A 1 22.58 -1.08 15.09
N ASP A 2 22.94 0.14 15.48
CA ASP A 2 22.52 0.70 16.76
C ASP A 2 20.99 0.66 16.83
N GLN A 3 20.45 -0.06 17.80
CA GLN A 3 19.02 -0.10 18.07
C GLN A 3 18.63 1.31 18.52
N ILE A 4 18.10 2.13 17.60
CA ILE A 4 17.49 3.41 17.96
C ILE A 4 16.22 3.08 18.73
N THR A 5 16.36 2.90 20.03
CA THR A 5 15.26 2.71 20.97
C THR A 5 14.91 4.07 21.55
N VAL A 6 13.69 4.52 21.31
CA VAL A 6 13.18 5.74 21.94
C VAL A 6 12.73 5.38 23.36
N PRO A 7 13.27 6.03 24.42
CA PRO A 7 12.87 5.73 25.78
C PRO A 7 11.36 5.98 25.97
N ARG A 8 10.75 5.23 26.89
CA ARG A 8 9.28 5.20 27.08
C ARG A 8 8.68 6.58 27.42
N ASN A 9 9.48 7.52 27.90
CA ASN A 9 9.06 8.89 28.21
C ASN A 9 8.92 9.80 26.98
N ASP A 10 9.58 9.51 25.84
CA ASP A 10 9.46 10.34 24.62
C ASP A 10 8.24 9.92 23.78
N ARG A 11 7.07 10.30 24.30
CA ARG A 11 5.75 9.99 23.74
C ARG A 11 5.56 10.59 22.35
N GLU A 12 6.01 11.83 22.13
CA GLU A 12 5.80 12.54 20.86
C GLU A 12 6.51 11.82 19.71
N ALA A 13 7.78 11.44 19.88
CA ALA A 13 8.52 10.73 18.84
C ALA A 13 7.81 9.43 18.44
N ARG A 14 7.25 8.69 19.42
CA ARG A 14 6.51 7.45 19.15
C ARG A 14 5.21 7.70 18.41
N ILE A 15 4.41 8.70 18.82
CA ILE A 15 3.17 9.06 18.10
C ILE A 15 3.49 9.41 16.65
N TRP A 16 4.46 10.28 16.42
CA TRP A 16 4.86 10.64 15.06
C TRP A 16 5.43 9.45 14.27
N GLY A 17 6.16 8.55 14.94
CA GLY A 17 6.65 7.30 14.34
C GLY A 17 5.51 6.35 13.94
N MET A 18 4.46 6.22 14.74
CA MET A 18 3.25 5.46 14.42
C MET A 18 2.51 6.10 13.24
N LEU A 19 2.31 7.41 13.29
CA LEU A 19 1.58 8.15 12.26
C LEU A 19 2.28 8.08 10.89
N CYS A 20 3.61 7.95 10.86
CA CYS A 20 4.33 7.68 9.61
C CYS A 20 3.77 6.47 8.87
N HIS A 21 3.35 5.42 9.58
CA HIS A 21 2.78 4.22 8.96
C HIS A 21 1.28 4.35 8.80
N LEU A 22 0.52 4.69 9.87
CA LEU A 22 -0.94 4.74 9.82
C LEU A 22 -1.49 5.72 8.77
N SER A 23 -0.79 6.85 8.55
CA SER A 23 -1.22 7.83 7.55
C SER A 23 -1.16 7.28 6.12
N SER A 24 -0.44 6.18 5.88
CA SER A 24 -0.41 5.53 4.57
C SER A 24 -1.73 4.85 4.19
N LEU A 25 -2.67 4.69 5.14
CA LEU A 25 -3.99 4.08 4.93
C LEU A 25 -5.10 5.11 4.64
N LEU A 26 -4.80 6.41 4.66
CA LEU A 26 -5.77 7.48 4.40
C LEU A 26 -6.40 7.42 3.00
N TRP A 27 -5.77 6.75 2.05
CA TRP A 27 -6.31 6.54 0.72
C TRP A 27 -7.49 5.56 0.67
N ILE A 28 -7.64 4.66 1.66
CA ILE A 28 -8.72 3.66 1.67
C ILE A 28 -10.09 4.34 1.77
N PRO A 29 -10.35 5.26 2.72
CA PRO A 29 -11.59 6.04 2.73
C PRO A 29 -11.82 6.83 1.44
N LEU A 30 -10.77 7.42 0.86
CA LEU A 30 -10.87 8.18 -0.40
C LEU A 30 -11.32 7.28 -1.55
N LEU A 31 -10.78 6.06 -1.64
CA LEU A 31 -11.21 5.07 -2.61
C LEU A 31 -12.69 4.70 -2.43
N ILE A 32 -13.14 4.45 -1.20
CA ILE A 32 -14.55 4.11 -0.90
C ILE A 32 -15.50 5.25 -1.28
N MET A 33 -15.05 6.50 -1.16
CA MET A 33 -15.78 7.70 -1.58
C MET A 33 -15.79 7.90 -3.12
N GLY A 34 -15.19 7.00 -3.90
CA GLY A 34 -15.11 7.11 -5.36
C GLY A 34 -14.04 8.11 -5.83
N LEU A 35 -13.06 8.44 -4.98
CA LEU A 35 -11.93 9.31 -5.30
C LEU A 35 -10.63 8.48 -5.39
N PRO A 36 -10.42 7.72 -6.48
CA PRO A 36 -9.18 6.96 -6.67
C PRO A 36 -8.04 7.91 -7.03
N ILE A 37 -7.36 8.44 -6.01
CA ILE A 37 -6.19 9.30 -6.20
C ILE A 37 -4.94 8.40 -6.28
N PRO A 38 -4.27 8.33 -7.44
CA PRO A 38 -3.04 7.56 -7.57
C PRO A 38 -1.99 8.04 -6.56
N LEU A 39 -1.24 7.10 -5.97
CA LEU A 39 -0.15 7.39 -5.03
C LEU A 39 -0.56 8.10 -3.73
N ALA A 40 -1.86 8.22 -3.42
CA ALA A 40 -2.34 8.87 -2.19
C ALA A 40 -1.81 8.20 -0.91
N ASN A 41 -1.49 6.91 -0.96
CA ASN A 41 -0.88 6.14 0.12
C ASN A 41 0.52 6.66 0.54
N LEU A 42 1.20 7.45 -0.31
CA LEU A 42 2.50 8.07 -0.02
C LEU A 42 2.38 9.45 0.64
N ALA A 43 1.28 10.16 0.42
CA ALA A 43 1.14 11.56 0.80
C ALA A 43 1.25 11.77 2.32
N GLY A 44 0.53 10.96 3.10
CA GLY A 44 0.56 11.01 4.57
C GLY A 44 1.96 10.79 5.16
N PRO A 45 2.60 9.63 4.87
CA PRO A 45 3.94 9.33 5.37
C PRO A 45 4.98 10.37 4.96
N LEU A 46 4.92 10.85 3.71
CA LEU A 46 5.85 11.86 3.19
C LEU A 46 5.68 13.20 3.90
N MET A 47 4.45 13.67 4.09
CA MET A 47 4.16 14.91 4.80
C MET A 47 4.68 14.88 6.24
N ILE A 48 4.43 13.79 6.96
CA ILE A 48 4.92 13.61 8.34
C ILE A 48 6.45 13.56 8.36
N TRP A 49 7.05 12.78 7.46
CA TRP A 49 8.50 12.63 7.39
C TRP A 49 9.18 13.98 7.13
N LEU A 50 8.71 14.77 6.16
CA LEU A 50 9.30 16.09 5.85
C LEU A 50 9.21 17.06 7.03
N ASN A 51 8.09 17.09 7.75
CA ASN A 51 7.88 17.99 8.89
C ASN A 51 8.70 17.58 10.13
N LYS A 52 8.78 16.28 10.42
CA LYS A 52 9.27 15.79 11.72
C LYS A 52 10.64 15.12 11.69
N ARG A 53 11.20 14.79 10.52
CA ARG A 53 12.50 14.08 10.41
C ARG A 53 13.69 14.83 11.02
N ASN A 54 13.65 16.16 11.06
CA ASN A 54 14.73 16.96 11.64
C ASN A 54 14.60 17.09 13.16
N LYS A 55 13.38 16.93 13.71
CA LYS A 55 13.11 16.99 15.15
C LYS A 55 13.34 15.66 15.84
N TYR A 56 12.88 14.56 15.25
CA TYR A 56 13.00 13.22 15.84
C TYR A 56 13.75 12.26 14.91
N ARG A 57 14.90 11.76 15.37
CA ARG A 57 15.66 10.72 14.66
C ARG A 57 14.82 9.46 14.41
N PHE A 58 13.93 9.13 15.35
CA PHE A 58 12.99 8.01 15.21
C PHE A 58 12.04 8.17 14.02
N VAL A 59 11.47 9.37 13.86
CA VAL A 59 10.60 9.69 12.72
C VAL A 59 11.38 9.70 11.41
N LYS A 60 12.63 10.17 11.40
CA LYS A 60 13.50 10.08 10.22
C LYS A 60 13.64 8.63 9.72
N VAL A 61 13.77 7.67 10.63
CA VAL A 61 13.89 6.24 10.30
C VAL A 61 12.54 5.65 9.90
N HIS A 62 11.49 5.81 10.71
CA HIS A 62 10.17 5.23 10.43
C HIS A 62 9.49 5.82 9.20
N GLY A 63 9.58 7.13 8.99
CA GLY A 63 9.02 7.75 7.78
C GLY A 63 9.74 7.29 6.52
N LYS A 64 11.08 7.18 6.55
CA LYS A 64 11.86 6.63 5.43
C LYS A 64 11.49 5.18 5.14
N GLU A 65 11.30 4.38 6.19
CA GLU A 65 10.88 2.99 6.09
C GLU A 65 9.48 2.86 5.48
N SER A 66 8.52 3.63 5.98
CA SER A 66 7.14 3.66 5.49
C SER A 66 7.07 4.09 4.03
N ILE A 67 7.73 5.19 3.66
CA ILE A 67 7.73 5.69 2.27
C ILE A 67 8.32 4.65 1.32
N ASN A 68 9.45 4.03 1.68
CA ASN A 68 10.07 2.98 0.86
C ASN A 68 9.12 1.77 0.68
N PHE A 69 8.44 1.36 1.74
CA PHE A 69 7.49 0.25 1.68
C PHE A 69 6.28 0.59 0.81
N GLN A 70 5.67 1.76 1.01
CA GLN A 70 4.53 2.22 0.19
C GLN A 70 4.90 2.32 -1.30
N ILE A 71 6.10 2.79 -1.65
CA ILE A 71 6.56 2.78 -3.05
C ILE A 71 6.68 1.33 -3.55
N SER A 72 7.26 0.45 -2.75
CA SER A 72 7.48 -0.95 -3.12
C SER A 72 6.16 -1.68 -3.36
N ILE A 73 5.22 -1.62 -2.41
CA ILE A 73 3.95 -2.32 -2.51
C ILE A 73 3.08 -1.75 -3.62
N THR A 74 3.09 -0.43 -3.83
CA THR A 74 2.41 0.19 -4.97
C THR A 74 2.99 -0.31 -6.29
N LEU A 75 4.31 -0.35 -6.44
CA LEU A 75 4.95 -0.88 -7.64
C LEU A 75 4.57 -2.34 -7.89
N TYR A 76 4.65 -3.20 -6.86
CA TYR A 76 4.28 -4.60 -6.99
C TYR A 76 2.80 -4.77 -7.35
N ALA A 77 1.92 -4.05 -6.67
CA ALA A 77 0.48 -4.08 -6.95
C ALA A 77 0.17 -3.64 -8.39
N THR A 78 0.80 -2.56 -8.86
CA THR A 78 0.66 -2.10 -10.24
C THR A 78 1.11 -3.18 -11.23
N ILE A 79 2.28 -3.78 -11.04
CA ILE A 79 2.79 -4.83 -11.93
C ILE A 79 1.83 -6.04 -11.96
N ILE A 80 1.41 -6.53 -10.79
CA ILE A 80 0.52 -7.69 -10.67
C ILE A 80 -0.83 -7.43 -11.34
N LEU A 81 -1.44 -6.27 -11.07
CA LEU A 81 -2.74 -5.91 -11.64
C LEU A 81 -2.65 -5.68 -13.16
N THR A 82 -1.58 -5.05 -13.65
CA THR A 82 -1.36 -4.87 -15.10
C THR A 82 -1.21 -6.22 -15.80
N ILE A 83 -0.40 -7.12 -15.26
CA ILE A 83 -0.21 -8.47 -15.82
C ILE A 83 -1.54 -9.23 -15.84
N PHE A 84 -2.26 -9.25 -14.72
CA PHE A 84 -3.57 -9.91 -14.62
C PHE A 84 -4.56 -9.36 -15.65
N THR A 85 -4.65 -8.03 -15.77
CA THR A 85 -5.55 -7.36 -16.71
C THR A 85 -5.17 -7.67 -18.16
N ALA A 86 -3.87 -7.71 -18.49
CA ALA A 86 -3.41 -8.07 -19.83
C ALA A 86 -3.80 -9.51 -20.21
N PHE A 87 -3.64 -10.46 -19.29
CA PHE A 87 -4.09 -11.84 -19.50
C PHE A 87 -5.61 -11.94 -19.63
N ALA A 88 -6.36 -11.21 -18.79
CA ALA A 88 -7.80 -11.17 -18.86
C ALA A 88 -8.29 -10.64 -20.22
N TRP A 89 -7.68 -9.57 -20.74
CA TRP A 89 -7.99 -9.04 -22.07
C TRP A 89 -7.62 -9.99 -23.21
N ALA A 90 -6.48 -10.67 -23.13
CA ALA A 90 -6.11 -11.67 -24.13
C ALA A 90 -7.13 -12.82 -24.17
N PHE A 91 -7.53 -13.33 -23.00
CA PHE A 91 -8.57 -14.35 -22.89
C PHE A 91 -9.92 -13.86 -23.42
N PHE A 92 -10.29 -12.63 -23.09
CA PHE A 92 -11.50 -11.97 -23.54
C PHE A 92 -11.61 -11.93 -25.08
N ILE A 93 -10.52 -11.57 -25.76
CA ILE A 93 -10.46 -11.54 -27.24
C ILE A 93 -10.60 -12.96 -27.82
N LEU A 94 -9.92 -13.96 -27.24
CA LEU A 94 -9.97 -15.34 -27.74
C LEU A 94 -11.40 -15.92 -27.65
N ILE A 95 -12.08 -15.70 -26.53
CA ILE A 95 -13.45 -16.19 -26.32
C ILE A 95 -14.45 -15.49 -27.25
N GLY A 96 -14.24 -14.21 -27.56
CA GLY A 96 -15.09 -13.46 -28.49
C GLY A 96 -15.18 -13.99 -29.91
N GLY A 97 -14.19 -14.78 -30.34
CA GLY A 97 -14.19 -15.42 -31.65
C GLY A 97 -15.07 -16.67 -31.75
N ILE A 98 -15.63 -17.15 -30.64
CA ILE A 98 -16.43 -18.38 -30.61
C ILE A 98 -17.81 -18.14 -31.22
N LYS A 99 -18.21 -18.99 -32.18
CA LYS A 99 -19.56 -18.96 -32.76
C LYS A 99 -20.62 -19.15 -31.67
N GLY A 100 -21.59 -18.25 -31.62
CA GLY A 100 -22.65 -18.26 -30.60
C GLY A 100 -22.32 -17.44 -29.35
N PHE A 101 -21.17 -16.77 -29.29
CA PHE A 101 -20.86 -15.84 -28.21
C PHE A 101 -21.66 -14.55 -28.38
N ASP A 102 -22.64 -14.32 -27.51
CA ASP A 102 -23.58 -13.21 -27.58
C ASP A 102 -23.25 -12.06 -26.61
N ARG A 103 -24.04 -10.98 -26.66
CA ARG A 103 -23.87 -9.81 -25.78
C ARG A 103 -23.99 -10.16 -24.29
N ASN A 104 -24.88 -11.07 -23.92
CA ASN A 104 -25.09 -11.41 -22.51
C ASN A 104 -23.88 -12.18 -21.97
N SER A 105 -23.33 -13.08 -22.77
CA SER A 105 -22.09 -13.80 -22.49
C SER A 105 -20.91 -12.83 -22.30
N TRP A 106 -20.82 -11.77 -23.11
CA TRP A 106 -19.85 -10.69 -22.91
C TRP A 106 -19.99 -10.01 -21.54
N LEU A 107 -21.22 -9.63 -21.17
CA LEU A 107 -21.49 -8.95 -19.90
C LEU A 107 -21.16 -9.82 -18.67
N GLU A 108 -21.50 -11.11 -18.71
CA GLU A 108 -21.17 -12.04 -17.62
C GLU A 108 -19.66 -12.26 -17.49
N LEU A 109 -18.93 -12.34 -18.61
CA LEU A 109 -17.48 -12.44 -18.61
C LEU A 109 -16.83 -11.17 -18.02
N PHE A 110 -17.32 -9.97 -18.39
CA PHE A 110 -16.83 -8.72 -17.82
C PHE A 110 -17.02 -8.66 -16.30
N LYS A 111 -18.22 -9.00 -15.80
CA LYS A 111 -18.49 -9.04 -14.35
C LYS A 111 -17.57 -10.01 -13.62
N LEU A 112 -17.32 -11.18 -14.21
CA LEU A 112 -16.42 -12.18 -13.64
C LEU A 112 -14.99 -11.66 -13.54
N ILE A 113 -14.46 -11.05 -14.62
CA ILE A 113 -13.11 -10.47 -14.63
C ILE A 113 -13.00 -9.34 -13.60
N GLU A 114 -13.99 -8.45 -13.56
CA GLU A 114 -14.05 -7.35 -12.60
C GLU A 114 -14.07 -7.85 -11.16
N PHE A 115 -14.90 -8.85 -10.86
CA PHE A 115 -14.97 -9.49 -9.54
C PHE A 115 -13.60 -10.01 -9.09
N TRP A 116 -12.91 -10.78 -9.94
CA TRP A 116 -11.59 -11.32 -9.60
C TRP A 116 -10.52 -10.23 -9.47
N LEU A 117 -10.60 -9.16 -10.26
CA LEU A 117 -9.71 -8.01 -10.14
C LEU A 117 -9.88 -7.31 -8.78
N TRP A 118 -11.12 -7.12 -8.32
CA TRP A 118 -11.42 -6.55 -7.00
C TRP A 118 -10.99 -7.47 -5.85
N CYS A 119 -11.16 -8.79 -5.99
CA CYS A 119 -10.66 -9.75 -5.01
C CYS A 119 -9.13 -9.67 -4.89
N LEU A 120 -8.42 -9.66 -6.02
CA LEU A 120 -6.96 -9.56 -6.05
C LEU A 120 -6.47 -8.24 -5.43
N ALA A 121 -7.08 -7.11 -5.80
CA ALA A 121 -6.75 -5.81 -5.23
C ALA A 121 -7.01 -5.76 -3.71
N SER A 122 -8.10 -6.36 -3.24
CA SER A 122 -8.46 -6.41 -1.82
C SER A 122 -7.47 -7.26 -1.01
N ILE A 123 -7.02 -8.41 -1.55
CA ILE A 123 -5.98 -9.23 -0.91
C ILE A 123 -4.69 -8.42 -0.73
N LEU A 124 -4.25 -7.71 -1.78
CA LEU A 124 -3.07 -6.84 -1.70
C LEU A 124 -3.24 -5.72 -0.67
N GLY A 125 -4.40 -5.07 -0.65
CA GLY A 125 -4.72 -4.01 0.32
C GLY A 125 -4.80 -4.50 1.78
N ILE A 126 -5.28 -5.73 2.01
CA ILE A 126 -5.29 -6.36 3.33
C ILE A 126 -3.85 -6.63 3.78
N ILE A 127 -2.99 -7.18 2.90
CA ILE A 127 -1.57 -7.42 3.22
C ILE A 127 -0.88 -6.10 3.59
N ASP A 128 -1.07 -5.04 2.80
CA ASP A 128 -0.55 -3.70 3.08
C ASP A 128 -1.00 -3.20 4.47
N SER A 129 -2.31 -3.27 4.74
CA SER A 129 -2.91 -2.83 6.01
C SER A 129 -2.38 -3.58 7.22
N LEU A 130 -2.19 -4.90 7.11
CA LEU A 130 -1.63 -5.73 8.18
C LEU A 130 -0.19 -5.33 8.49
N LEU A 131 0.65 -5.18 7.46
CA LEU A 131 2.04 -4.79 7.63
C LEU A 131 2.17 -3.37 8.20
N VAL A 132 1.34 -2.43 7.73
CA VAL A 132 1.27 -1.06 8.27
C VAL A 132 0.85 -1.06 9.74
N THR A 133 -0.12 -1.89 10.11
CA THR A 133 -0.55 -2.02 11.50
C THR A 133 0.57 -2.59 12.37
N MET A 134 1.28 -3.62 11.90
CA MET A 134 2.46 -4.17 12.60
C MET A 134 3.57 -3.13 12.81
N ALA A 135 3.88 -2.35 11.78
CA ALA A 135 4.87 -1.28 11.86
C ALA A 135 4.46 -0.18 12.83
N SER A 136 3.16 0.14 12.86
CA SER A 136 2.57 1.10 13.79
C SER A 136 2.68 0.61 15.23
N ILE A 137 2.32 -0.65 15.50
CA ILE A 137 2.45 -1.26 16.83
C ILE A 137 3.92 -1.26 17.26
N ALA A 138 4.85 -1.62 16.38
CA ALA A 138 6.28 -1.57 16.68
C ALA A 138 6.75 -0.15 17.06
N ALA A 139 6.32 0.86 16.30
CA ALA A 139 6.63 2.27 16.59
C ALA A 139 6.05 2.73 17.94
N GLN A 140 4.86 2.26 18.31
CA GLN A 140 4.24 2.53 19.62
C GLN A 140 5.10 2.05 20.79
N TYR A 141 5.76 0.89 20.62
CA TYR A 141 6.71 0.34 21.60
C TYR A 141 8.12 0.93 21.47
N GLY A 142 8.34 1.93 20.61
CA GLY A 142 9.65 2.55 20.42
C GLY A 142 10.64 1.65 19.67
N ARG A 143 10.14 0.63 18.95
CA ARG A 143 10.94 -0.32 18.17
C ARG A 143 10.94 0.05 16.70
N VAL A 144 12.11 -0.03 16.07
CA VAL A 144 12.22 0.11 14.61
C VAL A 144 11.64 -1.14 13.95
N TYR A 145 10.70 -0.94 13.02
CA TYR A 145 10.16 -2.00 12.18
C TYR A 145 10.86 -1.99 10.83
N ARG A 146 11.07 -3.16 10.23
CA ARG A 146 11.56 -3.30 8.86
C ARG A 146 10.51 -4.05 8.07
N TYR A 147 9.94 -3.41 7.06
CA TYR A 147 8.95 -4.06 6.21
C TYR A 147 9.62 -5.17 5.38
N PRO A 148 8.96 -6.34 5.24
CA PRO A 148 9.41 -7.35 4.30
C PRO A 148 9.30 -6.83 2.86
N PHE A 149 10.12 -7.39 1.96
CA PHE A 149 10.08 -7.11 0.51
C PHE A 149 10.19 -5.63 0.10
N THR A 150 10.77 -4.78 0.94
CA THR A 150 10.89 -3.35 0.68
C THR A 150 12.15 -2.98 -0.10
N LEU A 151 11.98 -2.28 -1.22
CA LEU A 151 13.04 -1.65 -2.00
C LEU A 151 13.48 -0.34 -1.34
N ARG A 152 14.80 -0.08 -1.32
CA ARG A 152 15.41 1.06 -0.60
C ARG A 152 15.68 2.24 -1.54
N PHE A 153 14.62 2.95 -1.92
CA PHE A 153 14.73 4.15 -2.76
C PHE A 153 15.32 5.34 -1.99
N LEU A 154 14.80 5.61 -0.78
CA LEU A 154 15.38 6.60 0.13
C LEU A 154 16.46 5.95 1.00
N LYS A 155 17.69 6.47 0.90
CA LYS A 155 18.88 6.02 1.65
C LYS A 155 19.04 6.75 2.98
#